data_AF-A0A8S3EYT3-F1
#
_entry.id   AF-A0A8S3EYT3-F1
#
_cell.length_a   1.000
_cell.length_b   1.000
_cell.length_c   1.000
_cell.angle_alpha   90.00
_cell.angle_beta   90.00
_cell.angle_gamma   90.00
#
_symmetry.space_group_name_H-M   'P 1'
#
loop_
_entity.id
_entity.type
_entity.pdbx_description
1 polymer ?
#
loop_
_entity_poly.entity_id
_entity_poly.type
_entity_poly.pdbx_seq_one_letter_code
_entity_poly.pdbx_strand_id
1 'polypeptide(L)'
;SSNDLGRTYQYLIDSLSSDANICLICIDLIQKTDAIWNCSCCYSPFHIVCIQKWIKDGVYQSLVINNNETNSWHCPKCRTEFDQKDTPKRYLCYCHKEIDPQFNPW
;
A
#
# COMPACT_ATOMS: atom_id res chain seq x y z
N SER A 1 0.74 -33.15 -25.03
CA SER A 1 1.38 -31.89 -24.57
C SER A 1 0.39 -30.88 -23.97
N SER A 2 -0.69 -31.34 -23.33
CA SER A 2 -1.73 -30.50 -22.70
C SER A 2 -1.52 -30.29 -21.19
N ASN A 3 -0.75 -31.18 -20.54
CA ASN A 3 -0.44 -31.09 -19.11
C ASN A 3 0.56 -29.99 -18.74
N ASP A 4 1.45 -29.60 -19.66
CA ASP A 4 2.43 -28.53 -19.41
C ASP A 4 1.74 -27.17 -19.28
N LEU A 5 0.76 -26.89 -20.15
CA LEU A 5 0.03 -25.61 -20.10
C LEU A 5 -0.75 -25.44 -18.79
N GLY A 6 -1.36 -26.52 -18.28
CA GLY A 6 -2.05 -26.51 -16.99
C GLY A 6 -1.11 -26.26 -15.81
N ARG A 7 0.11 -26.83 -15.85
CA ARG A 7 1.15 -26.57 -14.84
C ARG A 7 1.70 -25.16 -14.92
N THR A 8 1.97 -24.63 -16.12
CA THR A 8 2.42 -23.24 -16.29
C THR A 8 1.35 -22.26 -15.81
N TYR A 9 0.07 -22.52 -16.12
CA TYR A 9 -1.04 -21.70 -15.63
C TYR A 9 -1.14 -21.70 -14.10
N GLN A 10 -1.08 -22.89 -13.48
CA GLN A 10 -1.11 -23.00 -12.02
C GLN A 10 0.12 -22.34 -11.39
N TYR A 11 1.31 -22.49 -11.97
CA TYR A 11 2.53 -21.84 -11.49
C TYR A 11 2.44 -20.31 -11.60
N LEU A 12 1.82 -19.77 -12.66
CA LEU A 12 1.58 -18.33 -12.79
C LEU A 12 0.57 -17.85 -11.75
N ILE A 13 -0.54 -18.57 -11.55
CA ILE A 13 -1.50 -18.24 -10.50
C ILE A 13 -0.83 -18.30 -9.14
N ASP A 14 -0.12 -19.37 -8.82
CA ASP A 14 0.53 -19.55 -7.52
C ASP A 14 1.60 -18.50 -7.31
N SER A 15 2.48 -18.23 -8.29
CA SER A 15 3.51 -17.17 -8.18
C SER A 15 2.93 -15.76 -8.06
N LEU A 16 1.78 -15.48 -8.69
CA LEU A 16 1.05 -14.22 -8.52
C LEU A 16 0.24 -14.18 -7.21
N SER A 17 -0.14 -15.34 -6.67
CA SER A 17 -0.93 -15.48 -5.43
C SER A 17 -0.06 -15.66 -4.18
N SER A 18 1.23 -15.95 -4.35
CA SER A 18 2.15 -16.36 -3.27
C SER A 18 2.51 -15.23 -2.32
N ASP A 19 2.30 -13.98 -2.70
CA ASP A 19 2.31 -12.86 -1.77
C ASP A 19 0.91 -12.25 -1.81
N ALA A 20 0.02 -12.79 -0.98
CA ALA A 20 -1.18 -12.06 -0.66
C ALA A 20 -0.74 -10.67 -0.18
N ASN A 21 -1.12 -9.62 -0.90
CA ASN A 21 -0.70 -8.25 -0.59
C ASN A 21 -1.22 -7.92 0.81
N ILE A 22 -0.43 -8.12 1.86
CA ILE A 22 -0.85 -7.88 3.24
C ILE A 22 -0.48 -6.44 3.58
N CYS A 23 -1.45 -5.69 4.09
CA CYS A 23 -1.18 -4.39 4.66
C CYS A 23 -0.41 -4.57 5.98
N LEU A 24 0.85 -4.17 6.05
CA LEU A 24 1.69 -4.39 7.25
C LEU A 24 1.28 -3.54 8.46
N ILE A 25 0.26 -2.67 8.33
CA ILE A 25 -0.28 -1.86 9.43
C ILE A 25 -1.41 -2.59 10.15
N CYS A 26 -2.41 -3.12 9.40
CA CYS A 26 -3.55 -3.84 9.99
C CYS A 26 -3.39 -5.37 9.95
N ILE A 27 -2.41 -5.88 9.20
CA ILE A 27 -2.16 -7.32 8.99
C ILE A 27 -3.29 -8.01 8.22
N ASP A 28 -4.19 -7.24 7.58
CA ASP A 28 -5.22 -7.77 6.69
C ASP A 28 -4.76 -7.87 5.24
N LEU A 29 -5.42 -8.78 4.52
CA LEU A 29 -5.30 -8.95 3.07
C LEU A 29 -5.83 -7.71 2.34
N ILE A 30 -5.08 -7.27 1.32
CA ILE A 30 -5.48 -6.23 0.38
C ILE A 30 -6.21 -6.91 -0.79
N GLN A 31 -7.49 -6.59 -0.91
CA GLN A 31 -8.34 -7.04 -1.99
C GLN A 31 -8.16 -6.16 -3.23
N LYS A 32 -8.56 -6.67 -4.40
CA LYS A 32 -8.47 -5.93 -5.67
C LYS A 32 -9.30 -4.64 -5.69
N THR A 33 -10.34 -4.58 -4.86
CA THR A 33 -11.25 -3.45 -4.70
C THR A 33 -10.78 -2.45 -3.65
N ASP A 34 -9.74 -2.77 -2.90
CA ASP A 34 -9.30 -1.93 -1.80
C ASP A 34 -8.57 -0.69 -2.30
N ALA A 35 -8.91 0.45 -1.70
CA ALA A 35 -8.18 1.70 -1.87
C ALA A 35 -6.80 1.58 -1.21
N ILE A 36 -5.73 1.57 -2.01
CA ILE A 36 -4.36 1.34 -1.53
C ILE A 36 -3.41 2.48 -1.87
N TRP A 37 -2.37 2.62 -1.07
CA TRP A 37 -1.19 3.39 -1.39
C TRP A 37 0.02 2.46 -1.44
N ASN A 38 0.87 2.66 -2.44
CA ASN A 38 2.12 1.93 -2.60
C ASN A 38 3.28 2.87 -2.31
N CYS A 39 4.23 2.41 -1.49
CA CYS A 39 5.46 3.16 -1.29
C CYS A 39 6.23 3.30 -2.62
N SER A 40 6.61 4.51 -3.01
CA SER A 40 7.40 4.74 -4.23
C SER A 40 8.84 4.19 -4.15
N CYS A 41 9.33 3.86 -2.95
CA CYS A 41 10.67 3.30 -2.76
C CYS A 41 10.68 1.77 -2.71
N CYS A 42 9.80 1.16 -1.91
CA CYS A 42 9.78 -0.30 -1.70
C CYS A 42 8.56 -1.01 -2.30
N TYR A 43 7.66 -0.26 -2.97
CA TYR A 43 6.46 -0.75 -3.66
C TYR A 43 5.50 -1.55 -2.80
N SER A 44 5.66 -1.49 -1.47
CA SER A 44 4.82 -2.27 -0.57
C SER A 44 3.46 -1.60 -0.41
N PRO A 45 2.37 -2.37 -0.51
CA PRO A 45 1.01 -1.85 -0.49
C PRO A 45 0.49 -1.68 0.94
N PHE A 46 -0.32 -0.64 1.14
CA PHE A 46 -1.01 -0.36 2.40
C PHE A 46 -2.40 0.14 2.07
N HIS A 47 -3.42 -0.21 2.86
CA HIS A 47 -4.71 0.46 2.75
C HIS A 47 -4.57 1.97 2.99
N ILE A 48 -5.24 2.78 2.18
CA ILE A 48 -5.21 4.25 2.28
C ILE A 48 -5.52 4.72 3.72
N VAL A 49 -6.58 4.17 4.32
CA VAL A 49 -6.98 4.48 5.70
C VAL A 49 -5.91 4.08 6.74
N CYS A 50 -5.20 2.98 6.51
CA CYS A 50 -4.16 2.53 7.42
C CYS A 50 -2.95 3.47 7.39
N ILE A 51 -2.47 3.83 6.20
CA ILE A 51 -1.31 4.73 6.09
C ILE A 51 -1.64 6.15 6.57
N GLN A 52 -2.85 6.64 6.34
CA GLN A 52 -3.32 7.93 6.90
C GLN A 52 -3.29 7.94 8.42
N LYS A 53 -3.77 6.85 9.05
CA LYS A 53 -3.73 6.69 10.51
C LYS A 53 -2.29 6.65 11.02
N TRP A 54 -1.43 5.86 10.39
CA TRP A 54 0.00 5.78 10.72
C TRP A 54 0.67 7.15 10.75
N ILE A 55 0.43 7.98 9.72
CA ILE A 55 0.98 9.33 9.64
C ILE A 55 0.45 10.21 10.76
N LYS A 56 -0.87 10.20 11.01
CA LYS A 56 -1.50 10.99 12.06
C LYS A 56 -0.99 10.62 13.45
N ASP A 57 -0.89 9.33 13.75
CA ASP A 57 -0.40 8.82 15.03
C ASP A 57 1.08 9.19 15.24
N GLY A 58 1.89 9.16 14.18
CA GLY A 58 3.28 9.62 14.21
C GLY A 58 3.44 11.11 14.52
N VAL A 59 2.60 11.97 13.93
CA VAL A 59 2.59 13.42 14.24
C VAL A 59 2.20 13.64 15.70
N TYR A 60 1.14 12.98 16.18
CA TYR A 60 0.72 13.09 17.58
C TYR A 60 1.81 12.65 18.55
N GLN A 61 2.48 11.53 18.26
CA GLN A 61 3.59 11.05 19.08
C GLN A 61 4.75 12.04 19.12
N SER A 62 5.07 12.66 17.98
CA SER A 62 6.15 13.66 17.86
C SER A 62 5.86 14.91 18.69
N LEU A 63 4.62 15.39 18.65
CA LEU A 63 4.14 16.51 19.45
C LEU A 63 4.24 16.23 20.95
N VAL A 64 3.72 15.08 21.40
CA VAL A 64 3.66 14.73 22.83
C VAL A 64 5.05 14.46 23.42
N ILE A 65 5.94 13.81 22.67
CA ILE A 65 7.26 13.39 23.19
C ILE A 65 8.32 14.48 22.99
N ASN A 66 8.34 15.11 21.82
CA ASN A 66 9.43 16.02 21.44
C ASN A 66 9.02 17.50 21.45
N ASN A 67 7.76 17.84 21.75
CA ASN A 67 7.20 19.20 21.67
C ASN A 67 7.45 19.88 20.31
N ASN A 68 7.61 19.08 19.25
CA ASN A 68 7.89 19.56 17.89
C ASN A 68 6.91 18.94 16.90
N GLU A 69 6.40 19.76 15.98
CA GLU A 69 5.68 19.29 14.81
C GLU A 69 6.66 18.73 13.79
N THR A 70 6.44 17.48 13.38
CA THR A 70 7.20 16.88 12.28
C THR A 70 6.51 17.18 10.96
N ASN A 71 7.28 17.71 9.99
CA ASN A 71 6.80 17.95 8.62
C ASN A 71 6.97 16.73 7.71
N SER A 72 7.46 15.61 8.26
CA SER A 72 7.74 14.39 7.53
C SER A 72 7.23 13.15 8.27
N TRP A 73 7.07 12.07 7.51
CA TRP A 73 6.66 10.75 7.99
C TRP A 73 7.45 9.66 7.26
N HIS A 74 7.43 8.44 7.79
CA HIS A 74 8.25 7.34 7.29
C HIS A 74 7.39 6.17 6.83
N CYS A 75 7.76 5.53 5.71
CA CYS A 75 7.14 4.30 5.26
C CYS A 75 7.22 3.21 6.36
N PRO A 76 6.12 2.51 6.69
CA PRO A 76 6.12 1.48 7.73
C PRO A 76 7.09 0.32 7.49
N LYS A 77 7.43 0.02 6.21
CA LYS A 77 8.33 -1.09 5.85
C LYS A 77 9.79 -0.66 5.71
N CYS A 78 10.07 0.25 4.79
CA CYS A 78 11.45 0.59 4.42
C CYS A 78 11.99 1.83 5.14
N ARG A 79 11.15 2.53 5.91
CA ARG A 79 11.48 3.78 6.61
C ARG A 79 11.99 4.91 5.70
N THR A 80 11.71 4.86 4.40
CA THR A 80 11.91 6.02 3.53
C THR A 80 11.09 7.19 4.06
N GLU A 81 11.71 8.37 4.14
CA GLU A 81 11.08 9.62 4.56
C GLU A 81 10.25 10.24 3.42
N PHE A 82 9.11 10.80 3.78
CA PHE A 82 8.17 11.49 2.91
C PHE A 82 7.74 12.81 3.55
N ASP A 83 7.42 13.80 2.73
CA ASP A 83 6.86 15.06 3.25
C ASP A 83 5.39 14.87 3.62
N GLN A 84 4.87 15.72 4.54
CA GLN A 84 3.46 15.69 4.90
C GLN A 84 2.52 15.91 3.70
N LYS A 85 2.99 16.62 2.67
CA LYS A 85 2.26 16.83 1.40
C LYS A 85 2.07 15.53 0.59
N ASP A 86 2.94 14.55 0.81
CA ASP A 86 2.89 13.23 0.15
C ASP A 86 1.92 12.27 0.84
N THR A 87 1.25 12.71 1.92
CA THR A 87 0.19 11.94 2.58
C THR A 87 -0.89 11.58 1.57
N PRO A 88 -1.16 10.30 1.32
CA PRO A 88 -2.14 9.89 0.34
C PRO A 88 -3.55 10.25 0.83
N LYS A 89 -4.24 11.11 0.07
CA LYS A 89 -5.60 11.59 0.39
C LYS A 89 -6.69 10.81 -0.34
N ARG A 90 -6.38 10.28 -1.53
CA ARG A 90 -7.30 9.55 -2.39
C ARG A 90 -6.59 8.35 -2.98
N TYR A 91 -7.36 7.35 -3.38
CA TYR A 91 -6.82 6.24 -4.15
C TYR A 91 -6.61 6.68 -5.60
N LEU A 92 -5.51 6.23 -6.19
CA LEU A 92 -5.17 6.46 -7.58
C LEU A 92 -4.94 5.11 -8.25
N CYS A 93 -5.28 4.96 -9.53
CA CYS A 93 -4.83 3.82 -10.31
C CYS A 93 -3.30 3.68 -10.20
N TYR A 94 -2.76 2.48 -10.44
CA TYR A 94 -1.31 2.28 -10.59
C TYR A 94 -0.67 3.21 -11.62
N CYS A 95 -1.45 3.65 -12.61
CA CYS A 95 -1.04 4.62 -13.63
C CYS A 95 -1.01 6.09 -13.17
N HIS A 96 -1.52 6.39 -11.97
CA HIS A 96 -1.73 7.73 -11.41
C HIS A 96 -2.65 8.67 -12.21
N LYS A 97 -3.37 8.18 -13.23
CA LYS A 97 -4.24 8.96 -14.11
C LYS A 97 -5.67 9.11 -13.60
N GLU A 98 -6.18 8.10 -12.89
CA GLU A 98 -7.57 8.04 -12.46
C GLU A 98 -7.64 7.98 -10.94
N ILE A 99 -8.52 8.81 -10.37
CA ILE A 99 -8.82 8.87 -8.94
C ILE A 99 -9.98 7.93 -8.68
N ASP A 100 -9.84 7.09 -7.64
CA ASP A 100 -10.85 6.11 -7.21
C ASP A 100 -11.41 5.29 -8.41
N PRO A 101 -10.52 4.62 -9.18
CA PRO A 101 -10.93 3.89 -10.39
C PRO A 101 -11.97 2.82 -10.05
N GLN A 102 -12.97 2.67 -10.93
CA GLN A 102 -13.92 1.58 -10.78
C GLN A 102 -13.22 0.25 -10.99
N PHE A 103 -13.59 -0.74 -10.16
CA PHE A 103 -13.08 -2.09 -10.31
C PHE A 103 -13.51 -2.66 -11.67
N ASN A 104 -12.53 -2.98 -12.52
CA ASN A 104 -12.77 -3.73 -13.74
C ASN A 104 -12.35 -5.21 -13.51
N PRO A 105 -13.29 -6.16 -13.56
CA PRO A 105 -12.98 -7.58 -13.38
C PRO A 105 -12.36 -8.27 -14.60
N TRP A 106 -12.18 -7.55 -15.72
CA TRP A 106 -11.81 -8.09 -17.03
C TRP A 106 -10.44 -7.64 -17.52
#